data_AF-A0A927AYZ6-F1
#
_entry.id   AF-A0A927AYZ6-F1
#
_cell.length_a   1.000
_cell.length_b   1.000
_cell.length_c   1.000
_cell.angle_alpha   90.00
_cell.angle_beta   90.00
_cell.angle_gamma   90.00
#
_symmetry.space_group_name_H-M   'P 1'
#
loop_
_entity.id
_entity.type
_entity.pdbx_description
1 polymer ?
#
loop_
_entity_poly.entity_id
_entity_poly.type
_entity_poly.pdbx_seq_one_letter_code
_entity_poly.pdbx_strand_id
1 'polypeptide(L)' 'MNEQQYAQALSHQLDMIAGFKRSLADQQAHGTDLGVRQYKHLIGKLFEELDELITMAPERSKHEVIVHQE' A
#
# COMPACT_ATOMS: atom_id res chain seq x y z
N MET A 1 -17.98 -7.43 0.80
CA MET A 1 -16.78 -7.64 1.64
C MET A 1 -17.16 -7.25 3.07
N ASN A 2 -16.93 -8.09 4.07
CA ASN A 2 -17.19 -7.70 5.47
C ASN A 2 -16.01 -6.88 6.03
N GLU A 3 -16.22 -6.17 7.15
CA GLU A 3 -15.23 -5.23 7.72
C GLU A 3 -13.88 -5.89 8.06
N GLN A 4 -13.89 -7.14 8.52
CA GLN A 4 -12.67 -7.90 8.79
C GLN A 4 -11.87 -8.22 7.52
N GLN A 5 -12.55 -8.61 6.43
CA GLN A 5 -11.90 -8.86 5.14
C GLN A 5 -11.31 -7.57 4.56
N TYR A 6 -11.96 -6.42 4.75
CA TYR A 6 -11.44 -5.12 4.34
C TYR A 6 -10.19 -4.73 5.12
N ALA A 7 -10.22 -4.82 6.46
CA ALA A 7 -9.07 -4.51 7.30
C ALA A 7 -7.86 -5.42 6.98
N GLN A 8 -8.09 -6.72 6.73
CA GLN A 8 -7.04 -7.64 6.32
C GLN A 8 -6.46 -7.30 4.95
N ALA A 9 -7.30 -6.97 3.96
CA ALA A 9 -6.85 -6.56 2.64
C ALA A 9 -6.02 -5.27 2.71
N LEU A 10 -6.47 -4.29 3.50
CA LEU A 10 -5.76 -3.04 3.71
C LEU A 10 -4.40 -3.25 4.42
N SER A 11 -4.38 -4.06 5.48
CA SER A 11 -3.14 -4.39 6.20
C SER A 11 -2.13 -5.09 5.28
N HIS A 12 -2.57 -6.07 4.49
CA HIS A 12 -1.71 -6.77 3.55
C HIS A 12 -1.11 -5.83 2.49
N GLN A 13 -1.92 -4.91 1.96
CA GLN A 13 -1.45 -3.90 0.99
C GLN A 13 -0.43 -2.92 1.62
N LEU A 14 -0.64 -2.50 2.87
CA LEU A 14 0.30 -1.65 3.60
C LEU A 14 1.63 -2.35 3.87
N ASP A 15 1.61 -3.63 4.25
CA ASP A 15 2.82 -4.44 4.44
C ASP A 15 3.63 -4.58 3.14
N MET A 16 2.94 -4.79 2.01
CA MET A 16 3.59 -4.82 0.69
C MET A 16 4.27 -3.49 0.40
N ILE A 17 3.60 -2.35 0.59
CA ILE A 17 4.19 -1.02 0.37
C ILE A 17 5.42 -0.78 1.25
N ALA A 18 5.35 -1.18 2.53
CA ALA A 18 6.49 -1.08 3.44
C ALA A 18 7.68 -1.95 2.99
N GLY A 19 7.40 -3.15 2.45
CA GLY A 19 8.40 -4.01 1.80
C GLY A 19 9.04 -3.35 0.57
N PHE A 20 8.21 -2.85 -0.34
CA PHE A 20 8.68 -2.18 -1.56
C PHE A 20 9.49 -0.91 -1.27
N LYS A 21 9.12 -0.10 -0.27
CA LYS A 21 9.91 1.07 0.15
C LYS A 21 11.31 0.68 0.63
N ARG A 22 11.43 -0.40 1.41
CA ARG A 22 12.73 -0.93 1.87
C ARG A 22 13.57 -1.42 0.69
N SER A 23 12.99 -2.24 -0.19
CA SER A 23 13.69 -2.72 -1.39
C SER A 23 14.07 -1.59 -2.35
N LEU A 24 13.26 -0.54 -2.49
CA LEU A 24 13.60 0.63 -3.30
C LEU A 24 14.79 1.39 -2.70
N ALA A 25 14.84 1.57 -1.38
CA ALA A 25 15.98 2.21 -0.72
C ALA A 25 17.28 1.43 -0.95
N ASP A 26 17.24 0.10 -0.83
CA ASP A 26 18.38 -0.77 -1.13
C ASP A 26 18.80 -0.69 -2.61
N GLN A 27 17.83 -0.65 -3.54
CA GLN A 27 18.11 -0.47 -4.97
C GLN A 27 18.63 0.93 -5.30
N GLN A 28 18.26 1.97 -4.55
CA GLN A 28 18.82 3.30 -4.72
C GLN A 28 20.25 3.39 -4.18
N ALA A 29 20.58 2.62 -3.14
CA ALA A 29 21.91 2.57 -2.57
C ALA A 29 22.87 1.67 -3.38
N HIS A 30 22.36 0.58 -3.96
CA HIS A 30 23.20 -0.50 -4.51
C HIS A 30 22.72 -1.09 -5.85
N GLY A 31 21.58 -0.63 -6.37
CA GLY A 31 20.92 -1.17 -7.56
C GLY A 31 21.20 -0.40 -8.85
N THR A 32 20.50 -0.79 -9.91
CA THR A 32 20.58 -0.14 -11.23
C THR A 32 19.43 0.83 -11.43
N ASP A 33 19.62 1.85 -12.28
CA ASP A 33 18.56 2.80 -12.67
C ASP A 33 17.31 2.11 -13.27
N LEU A 34 17.48 0.94 -13.87
CA LEU A 34 16.37 0.13 -14.37
C LEU A 34 15.60 -0.53 -13.21
N GLY A 35 16.31 -1.13 -12.25
CA GLY A 35 15.70 -1.68 -11.04
C GLY A 35 14.93 -0.63 -10.24
N VAL A 36 15.53 0.53 -10.01
CA VAL A 36 14.88 1.66 -9.31
C VAL A 36 13.60 2.11 -10.02
N ARG A 37 13.60 2.18 -11.36
CA ARG A 37 12.40 2.56 -12.14
C ARG A 37 11.31 1.50 -12.08
N GLN A 38 11.66 0.23 -12.17
CA GLN A 38 10.69 -0.87 -12.04
C GLN A 38 10.04 -0.86 -10.65
N TYR A 39 10.82 -0.68 -9.59
CA TYR A 39 10.29 -0.57 -8.23
C TYR A 39 9.37 0.63 -8.05
N LYS A 40 9.75 1.81 -8.56
CA LYS A 40 8.87 3.00 -8.53
C LYS A 40 7.56 2.76 -9.27
N HIS A 41 7.59 2.06 -10.41
CA HIS A 41 6.38 1.72 -11.16
C HIS A 41 5.47 0.75 -10.40
N LEU A 42 6.03 -0.29 -9.78
CA LEU A 42 5.27 -1.25 -8.96
C LEU A 42 4.62 -0.58 -7.75
N ILE A 43 5.34 0.30 -7.06
CA ILE A 43 4.79 1.10 -5.96
C ILE A 43 3.62 1.97 -6.44
N GLY A 44 3.74 2.59 -7.62
CA GLY A 44 2.66 3.37 -8.22
C GLY A 44 1.37 2.55 -8.39
N LYS A 45 1.46 1.34 -8.94
CA LYS A 45 0.30 0.45 -9.10
C LYS A 45 -0.34 0.04 -7.78
N LEU A 46 0.46 -0.22 -6.75
CA LEU A 46 -0.07 -0.55 -5.43
C LEU A 46 -0.85 0.61 -4.79
N PHE A 47 -0.40 1.84 -5.02
CA PHE A 47 -1.17 3.01 -4.58
C PHE A 47 -2.49 3.16 -5.35
N GLU A 48 -2.51 2.87 -6.65
CA GLU A 48 -3.75 2.85 -7.45
C GLU A 48 -4.73 1.78 -6.94
N GLU A 49 -4.25 0.56 -6.65
CA GLU A 49 -5.08 -0.52 -6.08
C GLU A 49 -5.60 -0.17 -4.67
N LEU A 50 -4.77 0.50 -3.85
CA LEU A 50 -5.20 0.98 -2.53
C LEU A 50 -6.27 2.06 -2.64
N ASP A 51 -6.14 2.99 -3.58
CA ASP A 51 -7.11 4.05 -3.81
C ASP A 51 -8.47 3.47 -4.26
N GLU A 52 -8.44 2.42 -5.10
CA GLU A 52 -9.64 1.68 -5.50
C GLU A 52 -10.28 0.94 -4.31
N LEU A 53 -9.47 0.24 -3.50
CA LEU A 53 -9.93 -0.43 -2.28
C LEU A 53 -10.60 0.54 -1.29
N ILE A 54 -9.97 1.70 -1.05
CA ILE A 54 -10.50 2.74 -0.17
C ILE A 54 -11.79 3.32 -0.78
N THR A 55 -11.83 3.57 -2.09
CA THR A 55 -13.01 4.10 -2.77
C THR A 55 -14.21 3.16 -2.64
N MET A 56 -13.98 1.86 -2.82
CA MET A 56 -15.00 0.80 -2.71
C MET A 56 -15.37 0.44 -1.27
N ALA A 57 -14.66 0.96 -0.26
CA ALA A 57 -14.95 0.68 1.14
C ALA A 57 -16.31 1.27 1.57
N PRO A 58 -17.10 0.56 2.39
CA PRO A 58 -18.31 1.12 2.97
C PRO A 58 -17.99 2.36 3.82
N GLU A 59 -18.86 3.38 3.82
CA GLU A 59 -18.58 4.68 4.49
C GLU A 59 -18.24 4.58 5.98
N ARG A 60 -18.77 3.57 6.68
CA ARG A 60 -18.44 3.30 8.10
C ARG A 60 -16.98 2.86 8.29
N SER A 61 -16.44 2.06 7.37
CA SER A 61 -15.04 1.59 7.42
C SER A 61 -14.01 2.66 7.04
N LYS A 62 -14.43 3.74 6.34
CA LYS A 62 -13.57 4.91 6.07
C LYS A 62 -13.27 5.72 7.34
N HIS A 63 -14.19 5.72 8.30
CA HIS A 63 -14.05 6.47 9.56
C HIS A 63 -13.24 5.72 10.62
N GLU A 64 -13.32 4.38 10.71
CA GLU A 64 -12.57 3.61 11.72
C GLU A 64 -11.05 3.61 11.51
N VAL A 65 -10.57 3.76 10.26
CA VAL A 65 -9.13 3.86 9.98
C VAL A 65 -8.53 5.20 10.47
N ILE A 66 -9.35 6.23 10.68
CA ILE A 66 -8.90 7.56 11.13
C ILE A 66 -8.77 7.64 12.66
N VAL A 67 -9.43 6.76 13.42
CA VAL A 67 -9.55 6.86 14.89
C VAL A 67 -8.49 6.05 15.65
N HIS A 68 -7.77 5.12 15.01
CA HIS A 68 -6.73 4.32 15.68
C HIS A 68 -5.32 4.97 15.73
N GLN A 69 -5.23 6.30 15.65
CA GLN A 69 -4.00 7.08 15.90
C GLN A 69 -4.06 7.95 17.18
N GLU A 70 -4.98 7.66 18.11
CA GLU A 70 -4.97 8.26 19.46
C GLU A 70 -4.41 7.31 20.52
#